data_AF-A0A502WQ41-F1
#
_entry.id   AF-A0A502WQ41-F1
#
_cell.length_a   1.000
_cell.length_b   1.000
_cell.length_c   1.000
_cell.angle_alpha   90.00
_cell.angle_beta   90.00
_cell.angle_gamma   90.00
#
_symmetry.space_group_name_H-M   'P 1'
#
loop_
_entity.id
_entity.type
_entity.pdbx_description
1 polymer ?
#
loop_
_entity_poly.entity_id
_entity_poly.type
_entity_poly.pdbx_seq_one_letter_code
_entity_poly.pdbx_strand_id
1 'polypeptide(L)' 'MSANEFRLQRRKDEPAALKIATDKYEAAVNSRDASPEGIAALVAAKRNYGAILLREDKKSRPEIYRKT' A
#
# COMPACT_ATOMS: atom_id res chain seq x y z
N MET A 1 -12.16 -7.23 -23.62
CA MET A 1 -11.13 -7.92 -22.81
C MET A 1 -11.18 -7.31 -21.42
N SER A 2 -11.49 -8.10 -20.39
CA SER A 2 -11.48 -7.60 -19.00
C SER A 2 -10.05 -7.20 -18.66
N ALA A 3 -9.80 -5.91 -18.40
CA ALA A 3 -8.54 -5.52 -17.80
C ALA A 3 -8.47 -6.22 -16.44
N ASN A 4 -7.45 -7.04 -16.19
CA ASN A 4 -7.25 -7.63 -14.88
C ASN A 4 -7.02 -6.50 -13.87
N GLU A 5 -7.97 -6.31 -12.96
CA GLU A 5 -7.80 -5.36 -11.86
C GLU A 5 -6.63 -5.81 -10.99
N PHE A 6 -5.72 -4.88 -10.72
CA PHE A 6 -4.68 -5.07 -9.74
C PHE A 6 -5.30 -5.20 -8.34
N ARG A 7 -5.02 -6.32 -7.69
CA ARG A 7 -5.43 -6.62 -6.31
C ARG A 7 -4.27 -7.26 -5.55
N LEU A 8 -4.00 -6.79 -4.36
CA LEU A 8 -3.03 -7.36 -3.43
C LEU A 8 -3.67 -8.47 -2.62
N GLN A 9 -2.88 -9.47 -2.27
CA GLN A 9 -3.32 -10.53 -1.37
C GLN A 9 -3.47 -9.98 0.06
N ARG A 10 -4.68 -10.08 0.60
CA ARG A 10 -5.00 -9.57 1.94
C ARG A 10 -4.94 -10.68 2.97
N ARG A 11 -4.51 -10.33 4.18
CA ARG A 11 -4.63 -11.20 5.35
C ARG A 11 -5.99 -10.97 5.99
N LYS A 12 -6.61 -12.04 6.51
CA LYS A 12 -7.94 -11.97 7.15
C LYS A 12 -7.95 -11.08 8.40
N ASP A 13 -6.79 -10.97 9.04
CA ASP A 13 -6.51 -10.25 10.27
C ASP A 13 -5.65 -8.99 10.02
N GLU A 14 -5.64 -8.44 8.80
CA GLU A 14 -4.84 -7.25 8.52
C GLU A 14 -5.30 -6.03 9.35
N PRO A 15 -4.36 -5.24 9.91
CA PRO A 15 -4.72 -4.02 10.62
C PRO A 15 -5.52 -3.06 9.75
N ALA A 16 -6.51 -2.36 10.32
CA ALA A 16 -7.39 -1.45 9.58
C ALA A 16 -6.62 -0.38 8.78
N ALA A 17 -5.51 0.12 9.32
CA ALA A 17 -4.65 1.08 8.62
C ALA A 17 -3.99 0.47 7.37
N LEU A 18 -3.59 -0.81 7.43
CA LEU A 18 -3.05 -1.53 6.28
C LEU A 18 -4.13 -1.77 5.25
N LYS A 19 -5.33 -2.19 5.66
CA LYS A 19 -6.49 -2.35 4.76
C LYS A 19 -6.78 -1.08 3.96
N ILE A 20 -6.87 0.07 4.64
CA ILE A 20 -7.15 1.37 3.99
C ILE A 20 -6.02 1.74 3.00
N ALA A 21 -4.76 1.49 3.37
CA ALA A 21 -3.64 1.77 2.50
C ALA A 21 -3.60 0.86 1.27
N THR A 22 -3.94 -0.43 1.44
CA THR A 22 -4.14 -1.40 0.36
C THR A 22 -5.24 -0.94 -0.59
N ASP A 23 -6.44 -0.61 -0.06
CA ASP A 23 -7.59 -0.14 -0.84
C ASP A 23 -7.20 1.08 -1.72
N LYS A 24 -6.52 2.06 -1.14
CA LYS A 24 -6.07 3.27 -1.85
C LYS A 24 -5.02 2.99 -2.91
N TYR A 25 -4.09 2.08 -2.64
CA TYR A 25 -3.06 1.72 -3.61
C TYR A 25 -3.64 0.93 -4.78
N GLU A 26 -4.52 -0.03 -4.52
CA GLU A 26 -5.23 -0.77 -5.56
C GLU A 26 -6.05 0.17 -6.45
N ALA A 27 -6.82 1.07 -5.83
CA ALA A 27 -7.59 2.09 -6.55
C ALA A 27 -6.69 2.95 -7.44
N ALA A 28 -5.56 3.44 -6.92
CA ALA A 28 -4.63 4.28 -7.69
C ALA A 28 -3.94 3.54 -8.84
N VAL A 29 -3.66 2.24 -8.70
CA VAL A 29 -3.11 1.42 -9.79
C VAL A 29 -4.16 1.17 -10.88
N ASN A 30 -5.40 0.87 -10.48
CA ASN A 30 -6.50 0.56 -11.40
C ASN A 30 -7.05 1.80 -12.10
N SER A 31 -7.04 2.96 -11.44
CA SER A 31 -7.46 4.23 -12.02
C SER A 31 -6.33 4.97 -12.73
N ARG A 32 -5.13 4.38 -12.84
CA ARG A 32 -3.97 5.12 -13.34
C ARG A 32 -4.24 5.58 -14.76
N ASP A 33 -4.05 6.86 -14.97
CA ASP A 33 -3.83 7.43 -16.29
C ASP A 33 -2.35 7.82 -16.41
N ALA A 34 -1.91 8.15 -17.63
CA ALA A 34 -0.53 8.56 -17.88
C ALA A 34 -0.27 10.05 -17.61
N SER A 35 -1.24 10.77 -17.00
CA SER A 35 -1.06 12.18 -16.67
C SER A 35 -0.05 12.34 -15.51
N PRO A 36 0.62 13.50 -15.42
CA PRO A 36 1.45 13.83 -14.27
C PRO A 36 0.72 13.69 -12.94
N GLU A 37 -0.55 14.08 -12.88
CA GLU A 37 -1.42 14.00 -11.70
C GLU A 37 -1.71 12.54 -11.32
N GLY A 38 -2.04 11.70 -12.31
CA GLY A 38 -2.26 10.26 -12.12
C GLY A 38 -1.00 9.55 -11.63
N ILE A 39 0.17 9.88 -12.20
CA ILE A 39 1.46 9.37 -11.74
C ILE A 39 1.76 9.82 -10.30
N ALA A 40 1.52 11.10 -9.98
CA ALA A 40 1.74 11.63 -8.64
C ALA A 40 0.84 10.95 -7.59
N ALA A 41 -0.44 10.74 -7.92
CA ALA A 41 -1.39 10.03 -7.08
C ALA A 41 -0.96 8.59 -6.81
N LEU A 42 -0.51 7.87 -7.84
CA LEU A 42 0.03 6.51 -7.71
C LEU A 42 1.28 6.48 -6.81
N VAL A 43 2.22 7.40 -7.00
CA VAL A 43 3.43 7.50 -6.18
C VAL A 43 3.08 7.77 -4.71
N ALA A 44 2.14 8.68 -4.45
CA ALA A 44 1.68 8.98 -3.10
C ALA A 44 1.02 7.76 -2.44
N ALA A 45 0.15 7.06 -3.16
CA ALA A 45 -0.50 5.85 -2.66
C ALA A 45 0.52 4.74 -2.36
N LYS A 46 1.49 4.52 -3.26
CA LYS A 46 2.58 3.56 -3.07
C LYS A 46 3.43 3.87 -1.84
N ARG A 47 3.79 5.14 -1.63
CA ARG A 47 4.57 5.57 -0.45
C ARG A 47 3.80 5.35 0.84
N ASN A 48 2.51 5.71 0.87
CA ASN A 48 1.66 5.51 2.03
C ASN A 48 1.52 4.02 2.37
N TYR A 49 1.30 3.16 1.37
CA TYR A 49 1.27 1.71 1.55
C TYR A 49 2.56 1.17 2.15
N GLY A 50 3.72 1.53 1.58
CA GLY A 50 5.03 1.13 2.12
C GLY A 50 5.29 1.63 3.55
N ALA A 51 4.89 2.86 3.87
CA ALA A 51 5.03 3.41 5.21
C ALA A 51 4.20 2.65 6.24
N ILE A 52 2.97 2.24 5.89
CA ILE A 52 2.15 1.42 6.77
C ILE A 52 2.73 0.02 6.94
N LEU A 53 3.22 -0.61 5.86
CA LEU A 53 3.90 -1.90 5.97
C LEU A 53 5.08 -1.85 6.95
N LEU A 54 5.95 -0.84 6.84
CA LEU A 54 7.08 -0.66 7.75
C LEU A 54 6.62 -0.39 9.19
N ARG A 55 5.55 0.38 9.38
CA ARG A 55 4.99 0.63 10.71
C ARG A 55 4.47 -0.64 11.35
N GLU A 56 3.71 -1.46 10.62
CA GLU A 56 3.18 -2.71 11.13
C GLU A 56 4.30 -3.73 11.36
N ASP A 57 5.33 -3.75 10.51
CA ASP A 57 6.50 -4.59 10.70
C ASP A 57 7.30 -4.22 11.95
N LYS A 58 7.49 -2.92 12.20
CA LYS A 58 8.15 -2.43 13.41
C LYS A 58 7.36 -2.79 14.69
N LYS A 59 6.04 -2.91 14.61
CA LYS A 59 5.22 -3.36 15.74
C LYS A 59 5.35 -4.85 16.00
N SER A 60 5.41 -5.67 14.95
CA SER A 60 5.49 -7.12 15.07
C SER A 60 6.90 -7.62 15.39
N ARG A 61 7.94 -6.93 14.89
CA ARG A 61 9.35 -7.29 15.01
C ARG A 61 10.21 -6.11 15.48
N PRO A 62 9.93 -5.51 16.65
CA PRO A 62 10.61 -4.30 17.11
C PRO A 62 12.12 -4.46 17.28
N GLU A 63 12.60 -5.69 17.53
CA GLU A 63 14.01 -6.04 17.69
C GLU A 63 14.86 -5.76 16.45
N ILE A 64 14.29 -5.90 15.24
CA ILE A 64 14.99 -5.62 13.97
C ILE A 64 15.29 -4.12 13.81
N TYR A 65 14.52 -3.26 14.48
CA TYR A 65 14.58 -1.81 14.34
C TYR A 65 15.24 -1.09 15.52
N ARG A 66 15.69 -1.84 16.55
CA ARG A 66 16.50 -1.26 17.62
C ARG A 66 17.91 -1.05 17.08
N LYS A 67 18.42 0.18 17.20
CA LYS A 67 19.86 0.42 16.99
C LYS A 67 20.60 -0.32 18.11
N THR A 68 21.48 -1.23 17.71
CA THR A 68 22.51 -1.80 18.58
C THR A 68 23.45 -0.72 19.09
#